data_AF-A0A7J2SPU5-F1
#
_entry.id   AF-A0A7J2SPU5-F1
#
_cell.length_a   1.000
_cell.length_b   1.000
_cell.length_c   1.000
_cell.angle_alpha   90.00
_cell.angle_beta   90.00
_cell.angle_gamma   90.00
#
_symmetry.space_group_name_H-M   'P 1'
#
loop_
_entity.id
_entity.type
_entity.pdbx_description
1 polymer ?
#
loop_
_entity_poly.entity_id
_entity_poly.type
_entity_poly.pdbx_seq_one_letter_code
_entity_poly.pdbx_strand_id
1 'polypeptide(L)'
;MSRKEMTERIIKALKNEYVNFLAHPTGRLIGRRDAYEVDVEKVIDAAKENNVFLEINAFPDRLDLNDVHAKMAKDKGVRMVIGTDAHSLDHMRFMRYGIATARRGWLEKKDVLNTFSLKDIEKTLSR
;
A
#
# COMPACT_ATOMS: atom_id res chain seq x y z
N MET A 1 2.07 -12.71 18.23
CA MET A 1 3.11 -11.69 17.99
C MET A 1 2.55 -10.37 18.47
N SER A 2 3.26 -9.66 19.33
CA SER A 2 2.86 -8.34 19.83
C SER A 2 2.87 -7.29 18.71
N ARG A 3 2.19 -6.14 18.95
CA ARG A 3 2.22 -4.99 18.04
C ARG A 3 3.64 -4.57 17.66
N LYS A 4 4.54 -4.56 18.65
CA LYS A 4 5.95 -4.20 18.47
C LYS A 4 6.68 -5.17 17.56
N GLU A 5 6.61 -6.47 17.85
CA GLU A 5 7.29 -7.50 17.07
C GLU A 5 6.79 -7.55 15.62
N MET A 6 5.47 -7.39 15.39
CA MET A 6 4.92 -7.36 14.03
C MET A 6 5.38 -6.13 13.25
N THR A 7 5.39 -4.96 13.90
CA THR A 7 5.88 -3.71 13.31
C THR A 7 7.36 -3.84 12.95
N GLU A 8 8.20 -4.35 13.85
CA GLU A 8 9.64 -4.55 13.61
C GLU A 8 9.90 -5.55 12.49
N ARG A 9 9.09 -6.61 12.41
CA ARG A 9 9.15 -7.59 11.32
C ARG A 9 8.89 -6.94 9.97
N ILE A 10 7.85 -6.12 9.85
CA ILE A 10 7.51 -5.42 8.60
C ILE A 10 8.61 -4.42 8.25
N ILE A 11 9.04 -3.60 9.21
CA ILE A 11 10.12 -2.61 9.00
C ILE A 11 11.41 -3.30 8.55
N LYS A 12 11.75 -4.45 9.12
CA LYS A 12 12.92 -5.23 8.69
C LYS A 12 12.82 -5.65 7.22
N ALA A 13 11.62 -6.00 6.73
CA ALA A 13 11.41 -6.31 5.31
C ALA A 13 11.58 -5.06 4.43
N LEU A 14 11.07 -3.91 4.86
CA LEU A 14 11.18 -2.64 4.11
C LEU A 14 12.63 -2.14 3.94
N LYS A 15 13.56 -2.59 4.78
CA LYS A 15 15.00 -2.25 4.69
C LYS A 15 15.75 -2.99 3.58
N ASN A 16 15.11 -3.94 2.91
CA ASN A 16 15.73 -4.64 1.80
C ASN A 16 15.69 -3.76 0.54
N GLU A 17 16.84 -3.50 -0.08
CA GLU A 17 17.01 -2.59 -1.23
C GLU A 17 16.18 -2.99 -2.46
N TYR A 18 15.85 -4.29 -2.59
CA TYR A 18 15.08 -4.81 -3.72
C TYR A 18 13.56 -4.70 -3.51
N VAL A 19 13.10 -4.27 -2.32
CA VAL A 19 11.66 -4.11 -2.07
C VAL A 19 11.18 -2.80 -2.66
N ASN A 20 10.26 -2.89 -3.62
CA ASN A 20 9.66 -1.71 -4.23
C ASN A 20 8.37 -1.27 -3.55
N PHE A 21 7.53 -2.22 -3.11
CA PHE A 21 6.27 -1.92 -2.44
C PHE A 21 5.86 -2.98 -1.43
N LEU A 22 5.06 -2.58 -0.43
CA LEU A 22 4.43 -3.48 0.53
C LEU A 22 2.97 -3.72 0.14
N ALA A 23 2.65 -4.95 -0.25
CA ALA A 23 1.29 -5.38 -0.58
C ALA A 23 0.41 -5.48 0.68
N HIS A 24 -0.86 -5.07 0.57
CA HIS A 24 -1.92 -5.11 1.59
C HIS A 24 -1.37 -5.08 3.04
N PRO A 25 -0.88 -3.91 3.51
CA PRO A 25 0.01 -3.78 4.66
C PRO A 25 -0.55 -4.15 6.03
N THR A 26 -1.87 -4.31 6.20
CA THR A 26 -2.47 -4.72 7.48
C THR A 26 -2.93 -6.17 7.48
N GLY A 27 -2.97 -6.80 6.30
CA GLY A 27 -3.38 -8.19 6.13
C GLY A 27 -4.84 -8.47 6.51
N ARG A 28 -5.66 -7.45 6.72
CA ARG A 28 -7.06 -7.60 7.08
C ARG A 28 -7.86 -8.32 5.98
N LEU A 29 -8.94 -8.97 6.40
CA LEU A 29 -10.02 -9.48 5.56
C LEU A 29 -11.35 -9.04 6.19
N ILE A 30 -12.07 -8.13 5.54
CA ILE A 30 -13.30 -7.51 6.04
C ILE A 30 -14.31 -8.61 6.40
N GLY A 31 -14.77 -8.59 7.66
CA GLY A 31 -15.72 -9.55 8.20
C GLY A 31 -15.16 -10.95 8.49
N ARG A 32 -13.85 -11.19 8.31
CA ARG A 32 -13.22 -12.51 8.52
C ARG A 32 -11.96 -12.48 9.38
N ARG A 33 -11.10 -11.48 9.18
CA ARG A 33 -9.82 -11.34 9.87
C ARG A 33 -9.54 -9.86 10.10
N ASP A 34 -9.41 -9.48 11.35
CA ASP A 34 -8.96 -8.13 11.68
C ASP A 34 -7.54 -7.87 11.16
N ALA A 35 -7.18 -6.59 11.05
CA ALA A 35 -5.78 -6.23 10.86
C ALA A 35 -4.93 -6.89 11.94
N TYR A 36 -3.73 -7.37 11.60
CA TYR A 36 -2.80 -7.73 12.66
C TYR A 36 -2.45 -6.50 13.51
N GLU A 37 -2.09 -6.72 14.77
CA GLU A 37 -1.59 -5.66 15.64
C GLU A 37 -0.31 -5.08 15.03
N VAL A 38 -0.41 -3.94 14.34
CA VAL A 38 0.70 -3.25 13.68
C VAL A 38 0.59 -1.75 13.89
N ASP A 39 1.73 -1.11 14.08
CA ASP A 39 1.85 0.33 14.07
C ASP A 39 2.00 0.85 12.63
N VAL A 40 0.87 1.09 11.95
CA VAL A 40 0.86 1.51 10.53
C VAL A 40 1.62 2.81 10.33
N GLU A 41 1.57 3.73 11.29
CA GLU A 41 2.30 4.99 11.21
C GLU A 41 3.82 4.76 11.09
N LYS A 42 4.38 3.87 11.93
CA LYS A 42 5.81 3.50 11.85
C LYS A 42 6.15 2.75 10.57
N VAL A 43 5.22 1.95 10.04
CA VAL A 43 5.40 1.30 8.73
C VAL A 43 5.44 2.34 7.62
N ILE A 44 4.63 3.40 7.68
CA ILE A 44 4.67 4.53 6.74
C ILE A 44 6.01 5.28 6.86
N ASP A 45 6.47 5.57 8.07
CA ASP A 45 7.77 6.23 8.28
C ASP A 45 8.92 5.40 7.70
N ALA A 46 8.95 4.10 7.97
CA ALA A 46 9.95 3.20 7.39
C ALA A 46 9.83 3.10 5.86
N ALA A 47 8.61 3.10 5.32
CA ALA A 47 8.41 3.11 3.87
C ALA A 47 8.97 4.40 3.24
N LYS A 48 8.80 5.55 3.91
CA LYS A 48 9.39 6.82 3.49
C LYS A 48 10.91 6.76 3.45
N GLU A 49 11.53 6.30 4.53
CA GLU A 49 12.99 6.19 4.68
C GLU A 49 13.62 5.28 3.63
N ASN A 50 12.94 4.18 3.28
CA ASN A 50 13.45 3.18 2.34
C ASN A 50 12.89 3.37 0.91
N ASN A 51 12.19 4.48 0.65
CA ASN A 51 11.53 4.78 -0.63
C ASN A 51 10.59 3.65 -1.10
N VAL A 52 9.98 2.91 -0.19
CA VAL A 52 9.05 1.82 -0.51
C VAL A 52 7.64 2.38 -0.69
N PHE A 53 6.93 1.94 -1.73
CA PHE A 53 5.53 2.29 -1.93
C PHE A 53 4.62 1.44 -1.04
N LEU A 54 3.43 1.94 -0.71
CA LEU A 54 2.43 1.14 0.01
C LEU A 54 1.24 0.81 -0.91
N GLU A 55 0.70 -0.40 -0.81
CA GLU A 55 -0.43 -0.81 -1.64
C GLU A 55 -1.77 -0.34 -1.04
N ILE A 56 -2.68 0.13 -1.90
CA ILE A 56 -4.13 0.10 -1.72
C ILE A 56 -4.64 -1.08 -2.53
N ASN A 57 -4.90 -2.19 -1.83
CA ASN A 57 -5.42 -3.39 -2.43
C ASN A 57 -6.93 -3.24 -2.64
N ALA A 58 -7.34 -3.24 -3.89
CA ALA A 58 -8.70 -2.96 -4.33
C ALA A 58 -9.65 -4.16 -4.22
N PHE A 59 -9.15 -5.33 -3.80
CA PHE A 59 -10.02 -6.49 -3.61
C PHE A 59 -11.10 -6.18 -2.55
N PRO A 60 -12.39 -6.46 -2.79
CA PRO A 60 -13.48 -6.03 -1.92
C PRO A 60 -13.36 -6.52 -0.47
N ASP A 61 -12.84 -7.73 -0.27
CA ASP A 61 -12.63 -8.29 1.06
C ASP A 61 -11.41 -7.68 1.77
N ARG A 62 -10.57 -6.89 1.08
CA ARG A 62 -9.37 -6.28 1.65
C ARG A 62 -9.55 -4.78 1.88
N LEU A 63 -9.60 -4.01 0.79
CA LEU A 63 -9.54 -2.54 0.78
C LEU A 63 -8.39 -2.02 1.66
N ASP A 64 -7.19 -2.56 1.47
CA ASP A 64 -6.05 -2.40 2.39
C ASP A 64 -4.80 -1.89 1.65
N LEU A 65 -4.24 -0.71 1.94
CA LEU A 65 -4.60 0.22 3.00
C LEU A 65 -5.96 0.90 2.83
N ASN A 66 -6.56 1.25 3.97
CA ASN A 66 -7.77 2.06 4.01
C ASN A 66 -7.47 3.54 3.66
N ASP A 67 -8.52 4.33 3.51
CA ASP A 67 -8.46 5.74 3.15
C ASP A 67 -7.77 6.62 4.19
N VAL A 68 -7.98 6.36 5.49
CA VAL A 68 -7.32 7.09 6.59
C VAL A 68 -5.80 6.91 6.53
N HIS A 69 -5.32 5.67 6.38
CA HIS A 69 -3.89 5.40 6.26
C HIS A 69 -3.32 5.88 4.92
N ALA A 70 -4.10 5.84 3.83
CA ALA A 70 -3.70 6.42 2.55
C ALA A 70 -3.50 7.94 2.67
N LYS A 71 -4.40 8.64 3.39
CA LYS A 71 -4.25 10.07 3.68
C LYS A 71 -3.00 10.34 4.53
N MET A 72 -2.78 9.56 5.59
CA MET A 72 -1.57 9.66 6.41
C MET A 72 -0.28 9.44 5.58
N ALA A 73 -0.27 8.42 4.72
CA ALA A 73 0.85 8.15 3.82
C ALA A 73 1.13 9.33 2.89
N LYS A 74 0.08 9.92 2.29
CA LYS A 74 0.20 11.15 1.49
C LYS A 74 0.83 12.30 2.28
N ASP A 75 0.32 12.55 3.49
CA ASP A 75 0.77 13.67 4.32
C ASP A 75 2.25 13.50 4.76
N LYS A 76 2.71 12.25 4.89
CA LYS A 76 4.13 11.90 5.11
C LYS A 76 4.96 11.79 3.82
N GLY A 77 4.37 12.04 2.65
CA GLY A 77 5.03 12.00 1.35
C GLY A 77 5.45 10.60 0.90
N VAL A 78 4.71 9.56 1.32
CA VAL A 78 4.84 8.19 0.82
C VAL A 78 3.90 8.00 -0.36
N ARG A 79 4.45 7.44 -1.44
CA ARG A 79 3.69 7.16 -2.67
C ARG A 79 3.03 5.77 -2.58
N MET A 80 1.96 5.61 -3.33
CA MET A 80 1.10 4.43 -3.27
C MET A 80 1.09 3.66 -4.60
N VAL A 81 0.72 2.39 -4.52
CA VAL A 81 0.35 1.55 -5.68
C VAL A 81 -1.06 1.00 -5.46
N ILE A 82 -1.84 0.83 -6.52
CA ILE A 82 -3.17 0.23 -6.46
C ILE A 82 -3.12 -1.11 -7.20
N GLY A 83 -3.46 -2.18 -6.51
CA GLY A 83 -3.51 -3.54 -7.06
C GLY A 83 -4.88 -4.18 -6.82
N THR A 84 -5.37 -4.99 -7.75
CA THR A 84 -6.68 -5.68 -7.60
C THR A 84 -6.60 -7.02 -6.91
N ASP A 85 -5.41 -7.58 -6.70
CA ASP A 85 -5.22 -8.95 -6.23
C ASP A 85 -5.97 -9.98 -7.10
N ALA A 86 -5.94 -9.76 -8.42
CA ALA A 86 -6.76 -10.51 -9.35
C ALA A 86 -6.29 -11.96 -9.50
N HIS A 87 -7.15 -12.88 -9.05
CA HIS A 87 -7.04 -14.33 -9.25
C HIS A 87 -7.97 -14.85 -10.38
N SER A 88 -8.72 -13.95 -11.02
CA SER A 88 -9.52 -14.19 -12.22
C SER A 88 -9.62 -12.90 -13.03
N LEU A 89 -9.96 -13.00 -14.32
CA LEU A 89 -10.13 -11.82 -15.18
C LEU A 89 -11.18 -10.85 -14.64
N ASP A 90 -12.27 -11.38 -14.10
CA ASP A 90 -13.37 -10.58 -13.54
C ASP A 90 -12.94 -9.72 -12.34
N HIS A 91 -11.89 -10.12 -11.61
CA HIS A 91 -11.40 -9.37 -10.47
C HIS A 91 -10.72 -8.05 -10.88
N MET A 92 -10.29 -7.90 -12.13
CA MET A 92 -9.72 -6.65 -12.63
C MET A 92 -10.72 -5.48 -12.53
N ARG A 93 -12.02 -5.76 -12.56
CA ARG A 93 -13.09 -4.75 -12.39
C ARG A 93 -13.05 -4.07 -11.02
N PHE A 94 -12.38 -4.66 -10.03
CA PHE A 94 -12.30 -4.13 -8.67
C PHE A 94 -11.38 -2.92 -8.54
N MET A 95 -10.58 -2.60 -9.57
CA MET A 95 -9.73 -1.40 -9.59
C MET A 95 -10.48 -0.13 -9.19
N ARG A 96 -11.78 -0.03 -9.54
CA ARG A 96 -12.67 1.07 -9.13
C ARG A 96 -12.72 1.31 -7.62
N TYR A 97 -12.61 0.26 -6.81
CA TYR A 97 -12.63 0.37 -5.35
C TYR A 97 -11.31 0.94 -4.82
N GLY A 98 -10.18 0.51 -5.37
CA GLY A 98 -8.87 1.10 -5.04
C GLY A 98 -8.80 2.58 -5.41
N ILE A 99 -9.32 2.97 -6.58
CA ILE A 99 -9.43 4.37 -7.00
C ILE A 99 -10.34 5.16 -6.04
N ALA A 100 -11.48 4.60 -5.64
CA ALA A 100 -12.39 5.24 -4.70
C ALA A 100 -11.71 5.47 -3.32
N THR A 101 -11.00 4.47 -2.80
CA THR A 101 -10.22 4.57 -1.56
C THR A 101 -9.12 5.62 -1.69
N ALA A 102 -8.37 5.63 -2.80
CA ALA A 102 -7.34 6.62 -3.07
C ALA A 102 -7.88 8.06 -3.06
N ARG A 103 -9.03 8.29 -3.71
CA ARG A 103 -9.71 9.59 -3.73
C ARG A 103 -10.17 10.02 -2.33
N ARG A 104 -10.69 9.08 -1.53
CA ARG A 104 -11.06 9.35 -0.12
C ARG A 104 -9.85 9.67 0.75
N GLY A 105 -8.70 9.07 0.46
CA GLY A 105 -7.38 9.42 1.03
C GLY A 105 -6.74 10.69 0.44
N TRP A 106 -7.46 11.40 -0.43
CA TRP A 106 -7.04 12.63 -1.12
C TRP A 106 -5.79 12.46 -1.99
N LEU A 107 -5.48 11.25 -2.43
CA LEU A 107 -4.39 11.00 -3.35
C LEU A 107 -4.65 11.66 -4.70
N GLU A 108 -3.61 12.29 -5.24
CA GLU A 108 -3.55 12.84 -6.59
C GLU A 108 -2.78 11.88 -7.51
N LYS A 109 -2.79 12.13 -8.83
CA LYS A 109 -2.06 11.29 -9.79
C LYS A 109 -0.59 11.09 -9.41
N LYS A 110 0.11 12.17 -9.05
CA LYS A 110 1.52 12.15 -8.63
C LYS A 110 1.82 11.24 -7.44
N ASP A 111 0.80 10.92 -6.64
CA ASP A 111 0.94 10.10 -5.44
C ASP A 111 0.81 8.59 -5.75
N VAL A 112 0.37 8.22 -6.97
CA VAL A 112 0.02 6.84 -7.34
C VAL A 112 0.85 6.36 -8.54
N LEU A 113 1.67 5.33 -8.33
CA LEU A 113 2.60 4.77 -9.33
C LEU A 113 1.88 4.32 -10.62
N ASN A 114 0.66 3.78 -10.51
CA ASN A 114 -0.12 3.29 -11.65
C ASN A 114 -0.47 4.38 -12.69
N THR A 115 -0.29 5.66 -12.35
CA THR A 115 -0.58 6.77 -13.26
C THR A 115 0.64 7.21 -14.08
N PHE A 116 1.81 6.64 -13.80
CA PHE A 116 3.05 6.99 -14.47
C PHE A 116 3.14 6.28 -15.82
N SER A 117 3.92 6.83 -16.75
CA SER A 117 4.24 6.12 -17.98
C SER A 117 5.12 4.91 -17.66
N LEU A 118 5.17 3.91 -18.55
CA LEU A 118 6.04 2.74 -18.37
C LEU A 118 7.51 3.15 -18.13
N LYS A 119 8.01 4.10 -18.92
CA LYS A 119 9.38 4.62 -18.79
C LYS A 119 9.64 5.26 -17.43
N ASP A 120 8.65 5.98 -16.90
CA ASP A 120 8.77 6.60 -15.57
C ASP A 120 8.71 5.56 -14.45
N ILE A 121 7.91 4.49 -14.63
CA ILE A 121 7.88 3.35 -13.69
C ILE A 121 9.24 2.66 -13.68
N GLU A 122 9.78 2.28 -14.83
CA GLU A 122 11.09 1.63 -14.95
C GLU A 122 12.18 2.46 -14.26
N LYS A 123 12.25 3.76 -14.55
CA LYS A 123 13.19 4.69 -13.90
C LYS A 123 12.98 4.80 -12.38
N THR A 124 11.72 4.75 -11.92
CA THR A 124 11.39 4.86 -10.49
C THR A 124 11.76 3.59 -9.71
N LEU A 125 11.79 2.43 -10.38
CA LEU A 125 12.06 1.13 -9.78
C LEU A 125 13.51 0.64 -9.98
N SER A 126 14.24 1.16 -10.96
CA SER A 126 15.63 0.79 -11.30
C SER A 126 16.69 1.38 -10.35
N ARG A 127 16.41 1.36 -9.06
CA ARG A 127 17.29 1.93 -8.02
C ARG A 127 18.54 1.09 -7.83
#